data_AF-A0A537CMI2-F1
#
_entry.id   AF-A0A537CMI2-F1
#
_cell.length_a   1.000
_cell.length_b   1.000
_cell.length_c   1.000
_cell.angle_alpha   90.00
_cell.angle_beta   90.00
_cell.angle_gamma   90.00
#
_symmetry.space_group_name_H-M   'P 1'
#
loop_
_entity.id
_entity.type
_entity.pdbx_description
1 polymer ?
#
loop_
_entity_poly.entity_id
_entity_poly.type
_entity_poly.pdbx_seq_one_letter_code
_entity_poly.pdbx_strand_id
1 'polypeptide(L)'
;MLWKLAFPLVLIAGLLVGGCQDMGMKPMMQKSLYDRLGGKDALTAVVDDFVGNVATDKRINGFFAKADIPRLKRNLVDQICQGTGGPCVYTGKDMKTAHKGMGITDADFNALVED
;
A
#
# COMPACT_ATOMS: atom_id res chain seq x y z
N MET A 1 -9.33 5.32 -75.58
CA MET A 1 -7.96 4.98 -75.99
C MET A 1 -7.27 4.39 -74.76
N LEU A 2 -7.38 3.10 -74.47
CA LEU A 2 -6.66 1.97 -75.10
C LEU A 2 -5.14 2.20 -75.13
N TRP A 3 -4.45 1.80 -74.07
CA TRP A 3 -3.52 0.69 -74.23
C TRP A 3 -3.86 -0.38 -73.19
N LYS A 4 -3.95 -1.62 -73.66
CA LYS A 4 -3.70 -2.82 -72.88
C LYS A 4 -2.25 -3.20 -73.19
N LEU A 5 -1.65 -4.04 -72.33
CA LEU A 5 -0.64 -5.09 -72.60
C LEU A 5 0.09 -5.32 -71.26
N ALA A 6 -0.38 -6.24 -70.42
CA ALA A 6 -0.09 -7.68 -70.41
C ALA A 6 1.14 -8.01 -69.53
N PHE A 7 0.85 -8.78 -68.48
CA PHE A 7 1.74 -9.34 -67.45
C PHE A 7 2.87 -10.21 -68.05
N PRO A 8 3.96 -10.43 -67.29
CA PRO A 8 4.05 -11.75 -66.68
C PRO A 8 4.27 -11.71 -65.17
N LEU A 9 3.45 -12.55 -64.53
CA LEU A 9 3.71 -13.34 -63.34
C LEU A 9 5.20 -13.40 -62.92
N VAL A 10 5.57 -12.69 -61.85
CA VAL A 10 6.69 -13.09 -61.00
C VAL A 10 6.16 -13.18 -59.57
N LEU A 11 5.89 -14.41 -59.17
CA LEU A 11 5.69 -14.84 -57.79
C LEU A 11 6.98 -14.54 -57.00
N ILE A 12 7.01 -13.40 -56.31
CA ILE A 12 7.94 -13.22 -55.18
C ILE A 12 7.13 -13.39 -53.91
N ALA A 13 7.13 -14.64 -53.43
CA ALA A 13 6.77 -14.98 -52.07
C ALA A 13 7.83 -14.38 -51.12
N GLY A 14 7.67 -13.08 -50.81
CA GLY A 14 8.44 -12.42 -49.76
C GLY A 14 7.81 -12.73 -48.42
N LEU A 15 8.46 -13.62 -47.67
CA LEU A 15 8.17 -14.02 -46.29
C LEU A 15 7.57 -12.89 -45.45
N LEU A 16 6.43 -13.18 -44.83
CA LEU A 16 5.83 -12.45 -43.72
C LEU A 16 6.77 -12.52 -42.50
N VAL A 17 7.67 -11.56 -42.35
CA VAL A 17 8.30 -11.26 -41.06
C VAL A 17 7.87 -9.85 -40.67
N GLY A 18 6.66 -9.75 -40.14
CA GLY A 18 6.05 -8.50 -39.69
C GLY A 18 5.54 -8.66 -38.26
N GLY A 19 6.48 -8.67 -37.31
CA GLY A 19 6.29 -8.30 -35.90
C GLY A 19 5.26 -9.09 -35.10
N CYS A 20 5.73 -9.98 -34.23
CA CYS A 20 5.09 -10.15 -32.94
C CYS A 20 5.01 -8.75 -32.31
N GLN A 21 3.83 -8.13 -32.29
CA GLN A 21 3.56 -7.08 -31.33
C GLN A 21 3.54 -7.78 -29.98
N ASP A 22 4.72 -7.89 -29.36
CA ASP A 22 4.83 -7.92 -27.92
C ASP A 22 4.12 -6.65 -27.47
N MET A 23 2.83 -6.76 -27.16
CA MET A 23 2.13 -5.75 -26.40
C MET A 23 2.81 -5.76 -25.05
N GLY A 24 3.96 -5.08 -25.00
CA GLY A 24 4.77 -4.91 -23.82
C GLY A 24 3.83 -4.38 -22.77
N MET A 25 3.43 -5.30 -21.89
CA MET A 25 2.68 -5.03 -20.69
C MET A 25 3.61 -4.18 -19.87
N LYS A 26 3.63 -2.87 -20.14
CA LYS A 26 4.36 -1.91 -19.34
C LYS A 26 3.87 -2.18 -17.93
N PRO A 27 4.72 -2.64 -16.99
CA PRO A 27 4.26 -2.93 -15.66
C PRO A 27 3.57 -1.66 -15.18
N MET A 28 2.25 -1.71 -14.99
CA MET A 28 1.60 -0.64 -14.27
C MET A 28 2.20 -0.74 -12.89
N MET A 29 3.16 0.16 -12.60
CA MET A 29 3.65 0.39 -11.25
C MET A 29 2.42 0.62 -10.41
N GLN A 30 1.96 -0.44 -9.73
CA GLN A 30 0.75 -0.35 -8.96
C GLN A 30 1.03 0.69 -7.89
N LYS A 31 0.12 1.66 -7.77
CA LYS A 31 0.16 2.65 -6.70
C LYS A 31 0.40 1.93 -5.38
N SER A 32 1.19 2.55 -4.50
CA SER A 32 1.46 2.01 -3.17
C SER A 32 0.15 1.75 -2.43
N LEU A 33 0.16 0.90 -1.40
CA LEU A 33 -1.03 0.74 -0.57
C LEU A 33 -1.39 2.07 0.11
N TYR A 34 -0.39 2.86 0.53
CA TYR A 34 -0.57 4.23 1.01
C TYR A 34 -1.41 5.09 0.06
N ASP A 35 -1.07 5.12 -1.23
CA ASP A 35 -1.80 5.90 -2.23
C ASP A 35 -3.23 5.38 -2.43
N ARG A 36 -3.41 4.06 -2.38
CA ARG A 36 -4.72 3.41 -2.52
C ARG A 36 -5.62 3.63 -1.31
N LEU A 37 -5.03 3.80 -0.13
CA LEU A 37 -5.73 4.12 1.12
C LEU A 37 -6.11 5.60 1.25
N GLY A 38 -5.64 6.48 0.34
CA GLY A 38 -5.94 7.91 0.37
C GLY A 38 -4.86 8.79 1.00
N GLY A 39 -3.67 8.24 1.22
CA GLY A 39 -2.52 8.98 1.72
C GLY A 39 -2.63 9.41 3.20
N LYS A 40 -1.79 10.37 3.60
CA LYS A 40 -1.58 10.74 5.01
C LYS A 40 -2.85 11.21 5.71
N ASP A 41 -3.71 11.95 5.03
CA ASP A 41 -4.94 12.49 5.63
C ASP A 41 -5.90 11.36 5.99
N ALA A 42 -6.08 10.39 5.09
CA ALA A 42 -6.90 9.21 5.35
C ALA A 42 -6.31 8.34 6.48
N LEU A 43 -4.99 8.13 6.50
CA LEU A 43 -4.33 7.42 7.60
C LEU A 43 -4.49 8.15 8.94
N THR A 44 -4.41 9.48 8.95
CA THR A 44 -4.58 10.29 10.16
C THR A 44 -6.00 10.13 10.70
N ALA A 45 -7.02 10.21 9.84
CA ALA A 45 -8.41 10.02 10.23
C ALA A 45 -8.65 8.63 10.83
N VAL A 46 -8.16 7.57 10.18
CA VAL A 46 -8.29 6.20 10.68
C VAL A 46 -7.57 6.02 12.02
N VAL A 47 -6.36 6.55 12.19
CA VAL A 47 -5.63 6.48 13.46
C VAL A 47 -6.33 7.29 14.56
N ASP A 48 -6.94 8.41 14.21
CA ASP A 48 -7.69 9.22 15.16
C ASP A 48 -8.91 8.47 15.71
N ASP A 49 -9.68 7.84 14.82
CA ASP A 49 -10.84 7.01 15.19
C ASP A 49 -10.41 5.77 15.97
N PHE A 50 -9.40 5.04 15.49
CA PHE A 50 -8.84 3.86 16.15
C PHE A 50 -8.41 4.15 17.59
N VAL A 51 -7.64 5.22 17.81
CA VAL A 51 -7.22 5.59 19.18
C VAL A 51 -8.42 6.01 20.03
N GLY A 52 -9.46 6.58 19.43
CA GLY A 52 -10.75 6.84 20.09
C GLY A 52 -11.42 5.55 20.58
N ASN A 53 -11.51 4.53 19.72
CA ASN A 53 -12.09 3.22 20.05
C ASN A 53 -11.31 2.56 21.20
N VAL A 54 -9.99 2.47 21.05
CA VAL A 54 -9.08 1.89 22.06
C VAL A 54 -9.17 2.60 23.42
N ALA A 55 -9.36 3.93 23.43
CA ALA A 55 -9.53 4.67 24.67
C ALA A 55 -10.79 4.25 25.46
N THR A 56 -11.79 3.73 24.77
CA THR A 56 -13.06 3.28 25.36
C THR A 56 -13.14 1.78 25.62
N ASP A 57 -12.27 0.96 25.01
CA ASP A 57 -12.22 -0.48 25.28
C ASP A 57 -11.60 -0.78 26.65
N LYS A 58 -12.44 -1.24 27.58
CA LYS A 58 -12.05 -1.60 28.95
C LYS A 58 -11.09 -2.80 29.03
N ARG A 59 -10.96 -3.61 27.97
CA ARG A 59 -10.01 -4.72 27.92
C ARG A 59 -8.57 -4.21 27.87
N ILE A 60 -8.32 -3.10 27.18
CA ILE A 60 -6.96 -2.66 26.81
C ILE A 60 -6.63 -1.21 27.15
N ASN A 61 -7.61 -0.33 27.45
CA ASN A 61 -7.34 1.09 27.67
C ASN A 61 -6.36 1.36 28.84
N GLY A 62 -6.26 0.44 29.80
CA GLY A 62 -5.32 0.51 30.92
C GLY A 62 -3.85 0.57 30.49
N PHE A 63 -3.48 -0.07 29.37
CA PHE A 63 -2.12 0.00 28.81
C PHE A 63 -1.73 1.42 28.37
N PHE A 64 -2.73 2.24 28.02
CA PHE A 64 -2.54 3.57 27.45
C PHE A 64 -2.77 4.72 28.44
N ALA A 65 -3.11 4.42 29.71
CA ALA A 65 -3.48 5.43 30.71
C ALA A 65 -2.41 6.51 30.98
N LYS A 66 -1.14 6.23 30.66
CA LYS A 66 0.00 7.17 30.79
C LYS A 66 0.64 7.52 29.45
N ALA A 67 0.03 7.14 28.34
CA ALA A 67 0.57 7.40 27.02
C ALA A 67 0.49 8.90 26.68
N ASP A 68 1.53 9.41 26.04
CA ASP A 68 1.46 10.67 25.31
C ASP A 68 0.66 10.43 24.02
N ILE A 69 -0.65 10.67 24.07
CA ILE A 69 -1.59 10.39 22.98
C ILE A 69 -1.23 11.13 21.68
N PRO A 70 -0.91 12.45 21.70
CA PRO A 70 -0.43 13.14 20.49
C PRO A 70 0.83 12.52 19.88
N ARG A 71 1.77 12.03 20.70
CA ARG A 71 2.95 11.32 20.19
C ARG A 71 2.62 9.92 19.67
N LEU A 72 1.73 9.19 20.34
CA LEU A 72 1.27 7.87 19.92
C LEU A 72 0.62 7.92 18.53
N LYS A 73 -0.33 8.85 18.33
CA LYS A 73 -1.01 9.05 17.04
C LYS A 73 -0.03 9.35 15.90
N ARG A 74 0.92 10.27 16.13
CA ARG A 74 1.98 10.58 15.15
C ARG A 74 2.82 9.34 14.79
N ASN A 75 3.26 8.59 15.81
CA ASN A 75 4.02 7.36 15.60
C ASN A 75 3.24 6.32 14.79
N LEU A 76 1.95 6.11 15.09
CA LEU A 76 1.09 5.17 14.37
C LEU A 76 0.90 5.59 12.91
N VAL A 77 0.61 6.88 12.65
CA VAL A 77 0.49 7.40 11.28
C VAL A 77 1.78 7.19 10.50
N ASP A 78 2.93 7.55 11.07
CA ASP A 78 4.22 7.40 10.38
C ASP A 78 4.58 5.93 10.15
N GLN A 79 4.29 5.05 11.11
CA GLN A 79 4.53 3.61 10.99
C GLN A 79 3.66 2.97 9.91
N ILE A 80 2.36 3.30 9.86
CA ILE A 80 1.45 2.79 8.82
C ILE A 80 1.81 3.39 7.47
N CYS A 81 2.12 4.69 7.41
CA CYS A 81 2.56 5.35 6.18
C CYS A 81 3.80 4.64 5.61
N GLN A 82 4.85 4.44 6.40
CA GLN A 82 6.05 3.73 5.94
C GLN A 82 5.73 2.27 5.56
N GLY A 83 4.98 1.55 6.39
CA GLY A 83 4.65 0.14 6.19
C GLY A 83 3.78 -0.13 4.95
N THR A 84 3.00 0.86 4.51
CA THR A 84 2.13 0.76 3.33
C THR A 84 2.78 1.31 2.06
N GLY A 85 4.08 1.66 2.12
CA GLY A 85 4.88 2.15 1.00
C GLY A 85 4.76 3.65 0.74
N GLY A 86 4.26 4.42 1.72
CA GLY A 86 4.23 5.87 1.67
C GLY A 86 5.60 6.51 1.95
N PRO A 87 5.72 7.84 1.76
CA PRO A 87 7.00 8.54 1.82
C PRO A 87 7.48 8.85 3.25
N CYS A 88 6.73 8.47 4.28
CA CYS A 88 7.07 8.78 5.67
C CYS A 88 8.20 7.88 6.18
N VAL A 89 8.94 8.38 7.17
CA VAL A 89 9.94 7.62 7.91
C VAL A 89 9.52 7.55 9.37
N TYR A 90 9.23 6.34 9.84
CA TYR A 90 9.00 6.05 11.25
C TYR A 90 10.34 6.03 11.99
N THR A 91 10.50 6.94 12.95
CA THR A 91 11.72 7.09 13.76
C THR A 91 11.51 6.68 15.21
N GLY A 92 10.38 6.04 15.53
CA GLY A 92 10.10 5.53 16.86
C GLY A 92 10.86 4.24 17.18
N LYS A 93 10.56 3.66 18.35
CA LYS A 93 11.12 2.37 18.75
C LYS A 93 10.59 1.25 17.84
N ASP A 94 11.39 0.22 17.60
CA ASP A 94 10.89 -1.00 16.98
C ASP A 94 9.79 -1.65 17.85
N MET A 95 8.94 -2.48 17.25
CA MET A 95 7.79 -3.08 17.94
C MET A 95 8.18 -3.89 19.17
N LYS A 96 9.28 -4.63 19.13
CA LYS A 96 9.69 -5.45 20.27
C LYS A 96 10.17 -4.58 21.43
N THR A 97 10.95 -3.54 21.15
CA THR A 97 11.45 -2.63 22.18
C THR A 97 10.36 -1.72 22.74
N ALA A 98 9.41 -1.27 21.92
CA ALA A 98 8.29 -0.44 22.35
C ALA A 98 7.40 -1.14 23.38
N HIS A 99 7.17 -2.44 23.21
CA HIS A 99 6.23 -3.24 24.00
C HIS A 99 6.90 -4.15 25.05
N LYS A 100 8.23 -4.08 25.18
CA LYS A 100 9.01 -4.94 26.08
C LYS A 100 8.55 -4.76 27.55
N GLY A 101 8.23 -5.88 28.20
CA GLY A 101 7.92 -5.91 29.63
C GLY A 101 6.51 -5.43 30.00
N MET A 102 5.65 -5.16 29.01
CA MET A 102 4.26 -4.77 29.26
C MET A 102 3.34 -5.95 29.61
N GLY A 103 3.79 -7.19 29.37
CA GLY A 103 2.97 -8.38 29.64
C GLY A 103 1.79 -8.55 28.68
N ILE A 104 1.87 -7.96 27.48
CA ILE A 104 0.83 -8.06 26.44
C ILE A 104 0.67 -9.53 26.04
N THR A 105 -0.58 -10.01 26.10
CA THR A 105 -0.99 -11.34 25.68
C THR A 105 -1.60 -11.30 24.28
N ASP A 106 -1.80 -12.48 23.68
CA ASP A 106 -2.51 -12.59 22.40
C ASP A 106 -3.96 -12.07 22.50
N ALA A 107 -4.59 -12.23 23.67
CA ALA A 107 -5.94 -11.69 23.90
C ALA A 107 -5.96 -10.16 23.90
N ASP A 108 -4.94 -9.51 24.47
CA ASP A 108 -4.82 -8.05 24.45
C ASP A 108 -4.55 -7.54 23.03
N PHE A 109 -3.69 -8.24 22.28
CA PHE A 109 -3.42 -7.89 20.88
C PHE A 109 -4.66 -8.08 20.00
N ASN A 110 -5.41 -9.17 20.18
CA ASN A 110 -6.63 -9.41 19.42
C ASN A 110 -7.72 -8.38 19.76
N ALA A 111 -7.86 -8.00 21.04
CA ALA A 111 -8.75 -6.92 21.44
C ALA A 111 -8.42 -5.61 20.70
N LEU A 112 -7.13 -5.27 20.58
CA LEU A 112 -6.67 -4.12 19.82
C LEU A 112 -7.01 -4.22 18.32
N VAL A 113 -6.91 -5.41 17.71
CA VAL A 113 -7.20 -5.62 16.28
C VAL A 113 -8.70 -5.53 15.97
N GLU A 114 -9.56 -5.78 16.96
CA GLU A 114 -11.01 -5.70 16.84
C GLU A 114 -11.58 -4.27 16.94
N ASP A 115 -10.79 -3.30 17.39
CA ASP A 115 -11.14 -1.86 17.53
C ASP A 115 -10.88 -1.06 16.25
#